data_AF-A0A6I3IPG0-F1
#
_entry.id   AF-A0A6I3IPG0-F1
#
_cell.length_a   1.000
_cell.length_b   1.000
_cell.length_c   1.000
_cell.angle_alpha   90.00
_cell.angle_beta   90.00
_cell.angle_gamma   90.00
#
_symmetry.space_group_name_H-M   'P 1'
#
loop_
_entity.id
_entity.type
_entity.pdbx_description
1 polymer ?
#
loop_
_entity_poly.entity_id
_entity_poly.type
_entity_poly.pdbx_seq_one_letter_code
_entity_poly.pdbx_strand_id
1 'polypeptide(L)' 'MVPQLVAHPHLRLQDGTTVTRQVARLATDAEHAARWPRCVEAFPPCADYQTKTDRQIPTFLLGQP' A
#
# COMPACT_ATOMS: atom_id res chain seq x y z
N MET A 1 9.45 8.25 -8.27
CA MET A 1 8.91 7.32 -9.30
C MET A 1 7.56 6.79 -8.82
N VAL A 2 6.48 7.57 -8.96
CA VAL A 2 5.11 7.25 -8.49
C VAL A 2 4.05 7.14 -9.61
N PRO A 3 4.23 7.61 -10.87
CA PRO A 3 3.10 7.65 -11.82
C PRO A 3 2.72 6.28 -12.42
N GLN A 4 3.61 5.28 -12.38
CA GLN A 4 3.39 4.01 -13.08
C GLN A 4 2.27 3.14 -12.44
N LEU A 5 2.11 3.20 -11.10
CA LEU A 5 1.11 2.39 -10.38
C LEU A 5 -0.32 2.93 -10.52
N VAL A 6 -0.47 4.23 -10.77
CA VAL A 6 -1.78 4.84 -11.03
C VAL A 6 -2.25 4.53 -12.44
N ALA A 7 -1.32 4.41 -13.39
CA ALA A 7 -1.62 4.13 -14.80
C ALA A 7 -1.69 2.63 -15.15
N HIS A 8 -0.95 1.77 -14.43
CA HIS A 8 -0.89 0.33 -14.65
C HIS A 8 -1.05 -0.44 -13.34
N PRO A 9 -2.30 -0.76 -12.95
CA PRO A 9 -2.57 -1.36 -11.65
C PRO A 9 -2.16 -2.84 -11.58
N HIS A 10 -1.89 -3.49 -12.71
CA HIS A 10 -1.43 -4.88 -12.75
C HIS A 10 0.06 -4.97 -12.44
N LEU A 11 0.39 -5.51 -11.27
CA LEU A 11 1.75 -5.76 -10.83
C LEU A 11 1.99 -7.24 -10.53
N ARG A 12 3.25 -7.64 -10.56
CA ARG A 12 3.67 -8.93 -10.00
C ARG A 12 4.21 -8.67 -8.61
N LEU A 13 3.54 -9.20 -7.60
CA LEU A 13 4.00 -9.19 -6.23
C LEU A 13 4.85 -10.45 -6.01
N GLN A 14 6.08 -10.26 -5.56
CA GLN A 14 6.93 -11.35 -5.11
C GLN A 14 6.95 -11.35 -3.58
N ASP A 15 6.41 -12.42 -2.99
CA ASP A 15 6.47 -12.70 -1.57
C ASP A 15 7.35 -13.94 -1.37
N GLY A 16 8.62 -13.69 -1.03
CA GLY A 16 9.65 -14.73 -0.96
C GLY A 16 9.85 -15.44 -2.31
N THR A 17 9.46 -16.72 -2.36
CA THR A 17 9.51 -17.58 -3.56
C THR A 17 8.23 -17.57 -4.37
N THR A 18 7.16 -16.95 -3.87
CA THR A 18 5.85 -16.92 -4.55
C THR A 18 5.71 -15.65 -5.35
N VAL A 19 5.45 -15.77 -6.66
CA VAL A 19 5.14 -14.64 -7.54
C VAL A 19 3.67 -14.69 -7.92
N THR A 20 2.90 -13.67 -7.52
CA THR A 20 1.47 -13.55 -7.84
C THR A 20 1.21 -12.31 -8.69
N ARG A 21 0.26 -12.40 -9.62
CA ARG A 21 -0.29 -11.20 -10.29
C ARG A 21 -1.34 -10.60 -9.38
N GLN A 22 -1.14 -9.34 -9.03
CA GLN A 22 -2.03 -8.58 -8.18
C GLN A 22 -2.42 -7.28 -8.87
N VAL A 23 -3.58 -6.74 -8.49
CA VAL A 23 -4.04 -5.42 -8.91
C VAL A 23 -3.88 -4.48 -7.72
N ALA A 24 -3.04 -3.46 -7.87
CA ALA A 24 -2.90 -2.38 -6.90
C ALA A 24 -3.99 -1.34 -7.13
N ARG A 25 -4.80 -1.09 -6.10
CA ARG A 25 -5.76 0.01 -6.07
C ARG A 25 -5.39 0.97 -4.94
N LEU A 26 -5.48 2.27 -5.19
CA LEU A 26 -5.36 3.27 -4.14
C LEU A 26 -6.52 3.08 -3.13
N ALA A 27 -6.17 2.90 -1.86
CA ALA A 27 -7.12 2.85 -0.77
C ALA A 27 -7.82 4.21 -0.62
N THR A 28 -9.12 4.18 -0.36
CA THR A 28 -9.85 5.37 0.08
C THR A 28 -9.47 5.72 1.53
N ASP A 29 -9.76 6.95 1.99
CA ASP A 29 -9.43 7.38 3.36
C ASP A 29 -10.02 6.47 4.44
N ALA A 30 -11.23 5.95 4.21
CA ALA A 30 -11.88 5.01 5.12
C ALA A 30 -11.17 3.64 5.17
N GLU A 31 -10.76 3.11 4.02
CA GLU A 31 -10.02 1.85 3.94
C GLU A 31 -8.60 1.99 4.51
N HIS A 32 -7.99 3.16 4.29
CA HIS A 32 -6.71 3.52 4.87
C HIS A 32 -6.81 3.52 6.40
N ALA A 33 -7.78 4.23 6.98
CA ALA A 33 -7.97 4.29 8.43
C ALA A 33 -8.19 2.89 9.05
N ALA A 34 -8.87 1.98 8.35
CA ALA A 34 -9.09 0.61 8.82
C ALA A 34 -7.84 -0.30 8.70
N ARG A 35 -6.97 -0.05 7.72
CA ARG A 35 -5.78 -0.90 7.45
C ARG A 35 -4.52 -0.38 8.11
N TRP A 36 -4.42 0.93 8.29
CA TRP A 36 -3.26 1.61 8.85
C TRP A 36 -2.81 1.06 10.21
N PRO A 37 -3.70 0.76 11.18
CA PRO A 37 -3.30 0.16 12.45
C PRO A 37 -2.57 -1.19 12.25
N ARG A 38 -3.06 -2.03 11.32
CA ARG A 38 -2.46 -3.33 11.01
C ARG A 38 -1.13 -3.18 10.27
N CYS A 39 -0.99 -2.14 9.45
CA CYS A 39 0.28 -1.80 8.80
C CYS A 39 1.33 -1.32 9.81
N VAL A 40 0.94 -0.52 10.80
CA VAL A 40 1.82 -0.07 11.88
C VAL A 40 2.21 -1.24 12.79
N GLU A 41 1.31 -2.17 13.08
CA GLU A 41 1.64 -3.40 13.81
C GLU A 41 2.66 -4.28 13.07
N ALA A 42 2.50 -4.45 11.75
CA ALA A 42 3.42 -5.23 10.93
C ALA A 42 4.76 -4.52 10.70
N PHE A 43 4.75 -3.19 10.62
CA PHE A 43 5.93 -2.37 10.39
C PHE A 43 5.87 -1.07 11.23
N PRO A 44 6.37 -1.11 12.49
CA PRO A 44 6.33 0.03 13.42
C PRO A 44 6.88 1.37 12.87
N PRO A 45 7.90 1.39 11.99
CA PRO A 45 8.41 2.65 11.44
C PRO A 45 7.40 3.42 10.57
N CYS A 46 6.34 2.77 10.07
CA CYS A 46 5.30 3.44 9.27
C CYS A 46 4.64 4.61 10.00
N ALA A 47 4.43 4.49 11.32
CA ALA A 47 3.87 5.57 12.13
C ALA A 47 4.80 6.80 12.15
N ASP A 48 6.11 6.57 12.24
CA ASP A 48 7.12 7.62 12.31
C ASP A 48 7.42 8.26 10.94
N TYR A 49 6.99 7.63 9.84
CA TYR A 49 6.99 8.24 8.51
C TYR A 49 5.78 9.16 8.30
N GLN A 50 4.62 8.80 8.85
CA GLN A 50 3.43 9.66 8.76
C GLN A 50 3.56 10.93 9.62
N THR A 51 4.24 10.87 10.76
CA THR A 51 4.52 12.06 11.57
C THR A 51 5.48 13.05 10.90
N LYS A 52 6.29 12.60 9.94
CA LYS A 52 7.28 13.43 9.23
C LYS A 52 6.71 14.12 7.99
N THR A 53 5.45 13.91 7.65
CA THR A 53 4.85 14.52 6.46
C THR A 53 3.38 14.88 6.67
N ASP A 54 2.99 16.09 6.28
CA ASP A 54 1.58 16.54 6.26
C ASP A 54 0.75 15.88 5.14
N ARG A 55 1.38 15.11 4.25
CA ARG A 55 0.70 14.45 3.13
C ARG A 55 0.34 13.03 3.53
N GLN A 56 -0.93 12.64 3.35
CA GLN A 56 -1.34 11.27 3.61
C GLN A 56 -0.55 10.30 2.71
N ILE A 57 0.12 9.32 3.34
CA ILE A 57 0.90 8.31 2.62
C ILE A 57 -0.09 7.47 1.79
N PRO A 58 0.04 7.43 0.46
CA PRO A 58 -0.88 6.69 -0.39
C PRO A 58 -0.72 5.19 -0.11
N THR A 59 -1.76 4.59 0.45
CA THR A 59 -1.80 3.16 0.71
C THR A 59 -2.45 2.46 -0.47
N PHE A 60 -1.76 1.47 -1.02
CA PHE A 60 -2.29 0.63 -2.09
C PHE A 60 -2.78 -0.69 -1.49
N LEU A 61 -4.04 -1.03 -1.74
CA LEU A 61 -4.56 -2.36 -1.48
C LEU A 61 -4.20 -3.24 -2.66
N LEU A 62 -3.58 -4.38 -2.34
CA LEU A 62 -3.31 -5.43 -3.31
C LEU A 62 -4.44 -6.45 -3.22
N GLY A 63 -5.22 -6.56 -4.31
CA GLY A 63 -6.24 -7.58 -4.47
C GLY A 63 -5.88 -8.51 -5.62
N GLN A 64 -6.22 -9.79 -5.47
CA GLN A 64 -6.28 -10.69 -6.63
C GLN A 64 -7.38 -10.17 -7.57
N PRO A 65 -7.18 -10.21 -8.90
CA PRO A 65 -8.20 -9.81 -9.86
C PRO A 65 -9.50 -10.61 -9.69
#